data_AF-A0A660CCP1-F1
#
_entry.id   AF-A0A660CCP1-F1
#
_cell.length_a   1.000
_cell.length_b   1.000
_cell.length_c   1.000
_cell.angle_alpha   90.00
_cell.angle_beta   90.00
_cell.angle_gamma   90.00
#
_symmetry.space_group_name_H-M   'P 1'
#
loop_
_entity.id
_entity.type
_entity.pdbx_description
1 polymer ?
#
loop_
_entity_poly.entity_id
_entity_poly.type
_entity_poly.pdbx_seq_one_letter_code
_entity_poly.pdbx_strand_id
1 'polypeptide(L)'
;MNIRRRPASGRPDVPPARHTAARAKHGARAGRADTDATDTDTDTEAAAGARVRPVWRLRVRMDDRPGTLARVAIRLAELECNVLGVTVLPVPGGVLDEIVVRPGPGVTRADVLAAVDREDCEGVGVCDADVHDLVDPATASLAAARLAVTTPDDLADAVRELLGAEVVTVVPEDESNPGRDEAGHRAAFAVGDGRALVARRRWAPFLHQELARVDTLLALRAEVSTNLAGPAVATCADGAELVLRDATAGDTDAVILLHEHCSPSTLARRYRGSTGVLSPRRARELLSPAHGTSVVVVCGREVVALGQLIAAAGTPPEVRLLVEDGWQRNGVGTALLRRLSALAASRGHDELVVATGGDAAVAGRTATRAGLEVVEPAAADGYLRVALSR
;
A
#
# COMPACT_ATOMS: atom_id res chain seq x y z
N MET A 1 -15.98 -48.09 -31.12
CA MET A 1 -15.96 -47.75 -32.55
C MET A 1 -16.52 -46.34 -32.69
N ASN A 2 -15.90 -45.47 -33.51
CA ASN A 2 -16.01 -43.99 -33.62
C ASN A 2 -14.83 -43.25 -32.97
N ILE A 3 -13.69 -43.14 -33.67
CA ILE A 3 -13.27 -42.14 -34.68
C ILE A 3 -12.96 -40.76 -34.04
N ARG A 4 -11.66 -40.58 -33.74
CA ARG A 4 -11.02 -39.30 -33.41
C ARG A 4 -10.79 -38.48 -34.69
N ARG A 5 -11.13 -37.19 -34.70
CA ARG A 5 -10.63 -36.21 -35.68
C ARG A 5 -9.81 -35.13 -34.97
N ARG A 6 -8.54 -35.00 -35.39
CA ARG A 6 -7.63 -33.88 -35.08
C ARG A 6 -7.99 -32.66 -35.95
N PRO A 7 -7.80 -31.42 -35.49
CA PRO A 7 -7.63 -30.27 -36.36
C PRO A 7 -6.14 -29.92 -36.55
N ALA A 8 -5.87 -29.34 -37.71
CA ALA A 8 -4.56 -29.07 -38.29
C ALA A 8 -3.92 -27.76 -37.78
N SER A 9 -2.59 -27.77 -37.72
CA SER A 9 -1.72 -26.64 -37.43
C SER A 9 -1.53 -25.74 -38.64
N GLY A 10 -1.84 -24.44 -38.51
CA GLY A 10 -1.44 -23.39 -39.45
C GLY A 10 -0.73 -22.27 -38.70
N ARG A 11 0.56 -22.06 -38.98
CA ARG A 11 1.35 -20.89 -38.55
C ARG A 11 1.25 -19.79 -39.61
N PRO A 12 1.17 -18.50 -39.23
CA PRO A 12 1.63 -17.41 -40.06
C PRO A 12 3.07 -16.98 -39.70
N ASP A 13 3.83 -16.67 -40.75
CA ASP A 13 5.20 -16.15 -40.76
C ASP A 13 5.28 -14.72 -40.20
N VAL A 14 6.27 -14.45 -39.34
CA VAL A 14 6.64 -13.11 -38.87
C VAL A 14 8.17 -12.95 -39.01
N PRO A 15 8.67 -11.89 -39.70
CA PRO A 15 10.11 -11.71 -39.94
C PRO A 15 10.86 -11.16 -38.70
N PRO A 16 12.17 -11.46 -38.54
CA PRO A 16 12.90 -11.13 -37.32
C PRO A 16 13.37 -9.66 -37.28
N ALA A 17 13.18 -9.02 -36.11
CA ALA A 17 13.74 -7.73 -35.76
C ALA A 17 15.21 -7.86 -35.30
N ARG A 18 16.04 -6.92 -35.77
CA ARG A 18 17.49 -6.86 -35.57
C ARG A 18 17.82 -6.36 -34.15
N HIS A 19 18.56 -7.15 -33.39
CA HIS A 19 19.26 -6.68 -32.18
C HIS A 19 20.67 -6.21 -32.53
N THR A 20 20.93 -4.91 -32.40
CA THR A 20 22.28 -4.35 -32.37
C THR A 20 22.76 -4.28 -30.91
N ALA A 21 23.59 -5.25 -30.51
CA ALA A 21 24.41 -5.18 -29.30
C ALA A 21 25.82 -4.74 -29.70
N ALA A 22 26.21 -3.51 -29.33
CA ALA A 22 27.58 -3.05 -29.44
C ALA A 22 28.33 -3.34 -28.14
N ARG A 23 29.47 -4.01 -28.28
CA ARG A 23 30.39 -4.43 -27.23
C ARG A 23 31.72 -3.71 -27.43
N ALA A 24 32.25 -3.03 -26.41
CA ALA A 24 33.67 -2.73 -26.24
C ALA A 24 33.89 -2.37 -24.75
N LYS A 25 34.54 -3.19 -23.91
CA LYS A 25 35.96 -3.61 -23.80
C LYS A 25 36.84 -2.62 -23.01
N HIS A 26 37.32 -3.16 -21.88
CA HIS A 26 38.69 -3.10 -21.31
C HIS A 26 39.13 -1.86 -20.53
N GLY A 27 39.69 -2.13 -19.34
CA GLY A 27 40.67 -1.25 -18.71
C GLY A 27 40.88 -1.44 -17.21
N ALA A 28 41.15 -2.65 -16.72
CA ALA A 28 41.72 -2.82 -15.38
C ALA A 28 43.20 -2.45 -15.40
N ARG A 29 43.64 -1.57 -14.49
CA ARG A 29 45.06 -1.45 -14.15
C ARG A 29 45.23 -1.05 -12.67
N ALA A 30 45.79 -1.98 -11.91
CA ALA A 30 46.36 -1.74 -10.60
C ALA A 30 47.82 -1.25 -10.75
N GLY A 31 48.23 -0.34 -9.88
CA GLY A 31 49.60 0.16 -9.74
C GLY A 31 49.77 0.78 -8.34
N ARG A 32 50.88 0.41 -7.68
CA ARG A 32 51.18 0.52 -6.25
C ARG A 32 51.83 1.86 -5.85
N ALA A 33 51.55 2.28 -4.61
CA ALA A 33 52.33 3.04 -3.60
C ALA A 33 53.52 3.95 -4.00
N ASP A 34 53.55 5.19 -3.47
CA ASP A 34 54.46 5.55 -2.35
C ASP A 34 54.13 6.94 -1.74
N THR A 35 54.57 7.09 -0.49
CA THR A 35 54.52 8.20 0.48
C THR A 35 55.16 9.53 0.04
N ASP A 36 54.66 10.69 0.50
CA ASP A 36 55.23 11.49 1.61
C ASP A 36 54.54 12.88 1.74
N ALA A 37 54.79 13.52 2.88
CA ALA A 37 54.07 14.58 3.58
C ALA A 37 53.99 15.99 2.97
N THR A 38 53.15 16.79 3.67
CA THR A 38 53.18 18.26 3.86
C THR A 38 52.47 19.13 2.82
N ASP A 39 51.22 19.53 3.11
CA ASP A 39 50.88 20.95 3.30
C ASP A 39 49.54 21.04 4.04
N THR A 40 49.55 21.56 5.27
CA THR A 40 48.38 21.63 6.15
C THR A 40 48.26 23.08 6.59
N ASP A 41 47.83 23.96 5.69
CA ASP A 41 47.48 25.34 6.09
C ASP A 41 46.44 26.05 5.20
N THR A 42 45.67 25.30 4.39
CA THR A 42 44.58 25.86 3.56
C THR A 42 43.19 25.31 3.88
N ASP A 43 43.08 24.30 4.74
CA ASP A 43 41.80 23.64 5.04
C ASP A 43 41.02 24.25 6.22
N THR A 44 41.59 25.21 6.94
CA THR A 44 40.93 25.81 8.11
C THR A 44 39.87 26.86 7.74
N GLU A 45 39.94 27.47 6.54
CA GLU A 45 38.88 28.36 6.03
C GLU A 45 37.78 27.64 5.23
N ALA A 46 38.07 26.46 4.66
CA ALA A 46 37.08 25.66 3.93
C ALA A 46 36.10 24.90 4.85
N ALA A 47 36.51 24.64 6.11
CA ALA A 47 35.71 23.91 7.09
C ALA A 47 34.64 24.78 7.81
N ALA A 48 34.63 26.10 7.61
CA ALA A 48 33.67 27.02 8.24
C ALA A 48 32.39 27.30 7.40
N GLY A 49 32.28 26.74 6.19
CA GLY A 49 31.26 27.12 5.20
C GLY A 49 30.13 26.13 4.93
N ALA A 50 30.22 24.87 5.36
CA ALA A 50 29.18 23.87 5.09
C ALA A 50 28.04 23.93 6.13
N ARG A 51 27.53 25.12 6.45
CA ARG A 51 26.17 25.20 6.99
C ARG A 51 25.24 24.78 5.86
N VAL A 52 24.59 23.63 6.01
CA VAL A 52 23.48 23.22 5.13
C VAL A 52 22.54 24.42 5.04
N ARG A 53 22.53 25.08 3.89
CA ARG A 53 21.70 26.27 3.73
C ARG A 53 20.25 25.82 3.75
N PRO A 54 19.39 26.46 4.55
CA PRO A 54 17.99 26.08 4.66
C PRO A 54 17.35 26.16 3.28
N VAL A 55 16.47 25.21 2.96
CA VAL A 55 15.61 25.28 1.79
C VAL A 55 14.23 25.70 2.29
N TRP A 56 13.57 26.58 1.56
CA TRP A 56 12.23 27.06 1.91
C TRP A 56 11.24 26.73 0.81
N ARG A 57 10.03 26.38 1.21
CA ARG A 57 8.86 26.32 0.34
C ARG A 57 8.02 27.55 0.58
N LEU A 58 7.64 28.22 -0.51
CA LEU A 58 6.82 29.42 -0.49
C LEU A 58 5.61 29.26 -1.40
N ARG A 59 4.48 29.83 -1.00
CA ARG A 59 3.25 29.88 -1.81
C ARG A 59 2.93 31.32 -2.18
N VAL A 60 2.78 31.57 -3.46
CA VAL A 60 2.49 32.91 -4.01
C VAL A 60 1.19 32.84 -4.80
N ARG A 61 0.18 33.60 -4.38
CA ARG A 61 -1.05 33.78 -5.14
C ARG A 61 -0.89 34.97 -6.07
N MET A 62 -1.27 34.80 -7.33
CA MET A 62 -1.14 35.85 -8.33
C MET A 62 -2.14 35.71 -9.47
N ASP A 63 -2.40 36.82 -10.18
CA ASP A 63 -3.18 36.82 -11.42
C ASP A 63 -2.44 36.02 -12.51
N ASP A 64 -3.18 35.14 -13.20
CA ASP A 64 -2.65 34.36 -14.32
C ASP A 64 -2.51 35.23 -15.58
N ARG A 65 -1.41 35.99 -15.64
CA ARG A 65 -1.06 36.88 -16.75
C ARG A 65 0.40 36.68 -17.18
N PRO A 66 0.70 36.79 -18.49
CA PRO A 66 2.06 36.72 -18.97
C PRO A 66 3.00 37.67 -18.21
N GLY A 67 4.13 37.13 -17.74
CA GLY A 67 5.18 37.90 -17.08
C GLY A 67 5.05 38.08 -15.57
N THR A 68 3.93 37.68 -14.93
CA THR A 68 3.79 37.81 -13.46
C THR A 68 4.81 36.93 -12.71
N LEU A 69 4.90 35.64 -13.06
CA LEU A 69 5.93 34.75 -12.50
C LEU A 69 7.36 35.24 -12.78
N ALA A 70 7.59 35.87 -13.95
CA ALA A 70 8.91 36.41 -14.27
C ALA A 70 9.31 37.56 -13.33
N ARG A 71 8.36 38.44 -12.94
CA ARG A 71 8.63 39.50 -11.96
C ARG A 71 8.95 38.92 -10.58
N VAL A 72 8.20 37.91 -10.14
CA VAL A 72 8.49 37.18 -8.90
C VAL A 72 9.89 36.57 -8.94
N ALA A 73 10.26 35.91 -10.05
CA ALA A 73 11.59 35.33 -10.21
C ALA A 73 12.71 36.38 -10.18
N ILE A 74 12.50 37.57 -10.77
CA ILE A 74 13.45 38.69 -10.71
C ILE A 74 13.66 39.15 -9.26
N ARG A 75 12.57 39.29 -8.48
CA ARG A 75 12.67 39.68 -7.06
C ARG A 75 13.38 38.66 -6.19
N LEU A 76 13.13 37.38 -6.44
CA LEU A 76 13.87 36.31 -5.76
C LEU A 76 15.36 36.35 -6.14
N ALA A 77 15.69 36.62 -7.41
CA ALA A 77 17.07 36.75 -7.87
C ALA A 77 17.80 37.96 -7.24
N GLU A 78 17.12 39.10 -7.03
CA GLU A 78 17.66 40.25 -6.30
C GLU A 78 18.03 39.92 -4.84
N LEU A 79 17.35 38.95 -4.24
CA LEU A 79 17.66 38.39 -2.92
C LEU A 79 18.64 37.20 -2.97
N GLU A 80 19.29 36.97 -4.11
CA GLU A 80 20.18 35.82 -4.34
C GLU A 80 19.52 34.46 -4.01
N CYS A 81 18.20 34.36 -4.15
CA CYS A 81 17.48 33.11 -3.94
C CYS A 81 17.59 32.21 -5.17
N ASN A 82 18.15 31.01 -5.00
CA ASN A 82 18.19 30.00 -6.04
C ASN A 82 16.89 29.21 -6.07
N VAL A 83 16.16 29.23 -7.20
CA VAL A 83 14.91 28.47 -7.38
C VAL A 83 15.25 27.01 -7.73
N LEU A 84 14.78 26.08 -6.91
CA LEU A 84 15.01 24.65 -7.04
C LEU A 84 13.85 23.91 -7.71
N GLY A 85 12.64 24.44 -7.58
CA GLY A 85 11.43 23.85 -8.16
C GLY A 85 10.27 24.84 -8.17
N VAL A 86 9.35 24.64 -9.11
CA VAL A 86 8.13 25.43 -9.26
C VAL A 86 6.99 24.48 -9.59
N THR A 87 5.91 24.58 -8.82
CA THR A 87 4.64 23.88 -9.09
C THR A 87 3.54 24.92 -9.19
N VAL A 88 2.85 24.95 -10.33
CA VAL A 88 1.73 25.87 -10.57
C VAL A 88 0.43 25.17 -10.20
N LEU A 89 -0.35 25.76 -9.28
CA LEU A 89 -1.59 25.20 -8.78
C LEU A 89 -2.74 26.14 -9.16
N PRO A 90 -3.67 25.74 -10.07
CA PRO A 90 -4.78 26.61 -10.44
C PRO A 90 -5.74 26.83 -9.25
N VAL A 91 -6.16 28.08 -9.05
CA VAL A 91 -7.10 28.47 -7.98
C VAL A 91 -8.16 29.42 -8.54
N PRO A 92 -9.34 29.56 -7.88
CA PRO A 92 -10.33 30.55 -8.31
C PRO A 92 -9.71 31.96 -8.34
N GLY A 93 -9.78 32.62 -9.50
CA GLY A 93 -9.28 33.98 -9.69
C GLY A 93 -7.79 34.11 -10.02
N GLY A 94 -7.05 33.01 -10.23
CA GLY A 94 -5.65 33.09 -10.66
C GLY A 94 -4.89 31.78 -10.50
N VAL A 95 -3.62 31.89 -10.15
CA VAL A 95 -2.75 30.76 -9.85
C VAL A 95 -2.12 30.92 -8.47
N LEU A 96 -1.85 29.79 -7.84
CA LEU A 96 -1.01 29.69 -6.67
C LEU A 96 0.25 28.91 -7.03
N ASP A 97 1.38 29.59 -7.09
CA ASP A 97 2.65 28.93 -7.36
C ASP A 97 3.31 28.54 -6.05
N GLU A 98 3.66 27.26 -5.97
CA GLU A 98 4.51 26.72 -4.93
C GLU A 98 5.95 26.69 -5.46
N ILE A 99 6.82 27.48 -4.83
CA ILE A 99 8.21 27.63 -5.25
C ILE A 99 9.10 27.11 -4.13
N VAL A 100 10.08 26.27 -4.50
CA VAL A 100 11.11 25.81 -3.57
C VAL A 100 12.37 26.61 -3.85
N VAL A 101 12.89 27.30 -2.83
CA VAL A 101 14.05 28.19 -2.97
C VAL A 101 15.12 27.90 -1.94
N ARG A 102 16.37 28.17 -2.30
CA ARG A 102 17.48 28.29 -1.38
C ARG A 102 17.87 29.77 -1.27
N PRO A 103 17.66 30.42 -0.12
CA PRO A 103 17.90 31.84 0.03
C PRO A 103 19.40 32.20 0.03
N GLY A 104 19.69 33.45 -0.33
CA GLY A 104 21.01 34.06 -0.19
C GLY A 104 21.45 34.19 1.28
N PRO A 105 22.74 34.41 1.55
CA PRO A 105 23.24 34.61 2.91
C PRO A 105 22.55 35.81 3.59
N GLY A 106 22.04 35.61 4.80
CA GLY A 106 21.44 36.70 5.60
C GLY A 106 20.02 37.11 5.21
N VAL A 107 19.45 36.52 4.15
CA VAL A 107 18.05 36.74 3.76
C VAL A 107 17.13 36.07 4.78
N THR A 108 16.07 36.77 5.17
CA THR A 108 15.03 36.25 6.07
C THR A 108 13.75 35.89 5.31
N ARG A 109 12.86 35.09 5.92
CA ARG A 109 11.53 34.78 5.34
C ARG A 109 10.68 36.03 5.12
N ALA A 110 10.83 37.03 5.99
CA ALA A 110 10.13 38.30 5.88
C ALA A 110 10.60 39.09 4.65
N ASP A 111 11.90 39.06 4.33
CA ASP A 111 12.42 39.73 3.12
C ASP A 111 11.85 39.11 1.84
N VAL A 112 11.75 37.77 1.81
CA VAL A 112 11.17 37.03 0.68
C VAL A 112 9.69 37.37 0.50
N LEU A 113 8.88 37.31 1.57
CA LEU A 113 7.47 37.66 1.52
C LEU A 113 7.27 39.13 1.08
N ALA A 114 8.02 40.06 1.67
CA ALA A 114 7.94 41.47 1.33
C ALA A 114 8.39 41.76 -0.12
N ALA A 115 9.25 40.93 -0.70
CA ALA A 115 9.65 41.04 -2.10
C ALA A 115 8.57 40.54 -3.07
N VAL A 116 7.83 39.51 -2.69
CA VAL A 116 6.70 38.97 -3.45
C VAL A 116 5.51 39.93 -3.42
N ASP A 117 5.16 40.47 -2.25
CA ASP A 117 3.97 41.33 -2.09
C ASP A 117 4.02 42.64 -2.87
N ARG A 118 5.21 43.04 -3.35
CA ARG A 118 5.41 44.26 -4.16
C ARG A 118 4.95 44.15 -5.62
N GLU A 119 4.62 42.94 -6.10
CA GLU A 119 4.39 42.66 -7.54
C GLU A 119 2.91 42.40 -7.89
N ASP A 120 1.97 42.99 -7.14
CA ASP A 120 0.53 42.67 -7.18
C ASP A 120 0.25 41.17 -6.93
N CYS A 121 1.17 40.52 -6.22
CA CYS A 121 1.09 39.13 -5.77
C CYS A 121 0.86 39.11 -4.26
N GLU A 122 0.39 37.98 -3.74
CA GLU A 122 0.23 37.77 -2.29
C GLU A 122 1.08 36.56 -1.86
N GLY A 123 2.02 36.80 -0.95
CA GLY A 123 2.77 35.75 -0.25
C GLY A 123 1.89 35.04 0.78
N VAL A 124 1.33 33.89 0.41
CA VAL A 124 0.41 33.12 1.26
C VAL A 124 1.13 32.49 2.46
N GLY A 125 2.41 32.16 2.31
CA GLY A 125 3.23 31.68 3.43
C GLY A 125 4.56 31.07 3.01
N VAL A 126 5.44 30.88 3.99
CA VAL A 126 6.77 30.29 3.83
C VAL A 126 7.05 29.31 4.98
N CYS A 127 7.53 28.12 4.66
CA CYS A 127 8.00 27.13 5.63
C CYS A 127 9.39 26.60 5.27
N ASP A 128 10.00 25.86 6.19
CA ASP A 128 11.16 25.04 5.87
C ASP A 128 10.77 23.92 4.91
N ALA A 129 11.71 23.54 4.06
CA ALA A 129 11.59 22.46 3.10
C ALA A 129 12.83 21.55 3.19
N ASP A 130 12.65 20.29 2.81
CA ASP A 130 13.67 19.25 2.79
C ASP A 130 13.86 18.68 1.37
N VAL A 131 14.85 17.82 1.17
CA VAL A 131 15.14 17.10 -0.06
C VAL A 131 13.91 16.34 -0.58
N HIS A 132 13.05 15.84 0.31
CA HIS A 132 11.78 15.20 -0.05
C HIS A 132 10.82 16.13 -0.78
N ASP A 133 10.90 17.44 -0.54
CA ASP A 133 10.07 18.45 -1.22
C ASP A 133 10.54 18.75 -2.64
N LEU A 134 11.72 18.24 -3.03
CA LEU A 134 12.21 18.27 -4.41
C LEU A 134 11.75 17.04 -5.21
N VAL A 135 11.17 16.04 -4.55
CA VAL A 135 10.53 14.92 -5.25
C VAL A 135 9.30 15.44 -5.96
N ASP A 136 9.06 14.97 -7.19
CA ASP A 136 7.90 15.41 -7.93
C ASP A 136 6.59 14.97 -7.21
N PRO A 137 5.55 15.81 -7.21
CA PRO A 137 4.31 15.52 -6.48
C PRO A 137 3.60 14.23 -6.92
N ALA A 138 3.79 13.79 -8.17
CA ALA A 138 3.16 12.57 -8.68
C ALA A 138 3.81 11.33 -8.07
N THR A 139 5.14 11.27 -8.01
CA THR A 139 5.89 10.22 -7.34
C THR A 139 5.58 10.18 -5.84
N ALA A 140 5.52 11.33 -5.17
CA ALA A 140 5.13 11.41 -3.76
C ALA A 140 3.71 10.87 -3.51
N SER A 141 2.76 11.20 -4.39
CA SER A 141 1.38 10.70 -4.31
C SER A 141 1.29 9.18 -4.49
N LEU A 142 2.04 8.61 -5.43
CA LEU A 142 2.09 7.16 -5.63
C LEU A 142 2.77 6.44 -4.45
N ALA A 143 3.78 7.05 -3.85
CA ALA A 143 4.43 6.52 -2.65
C ALA A 143 3.46 6.50 -1.45
N ALA A 144 2.70 7.58 -1.24
CA ALA A 144 1.65 7.64 -0.21
C ALA A 144 0.55 6.60 -0.46
N ALA A 145 0.12 6.42 -1.72
CA ALA A 145 -0.83 5.38 -2.11
C ALA A 145 -0.34 3.97 -1.79
N ARG A 146 0.93 3.69 -2.11
CA ARG A 146 1.56 2.42 -1.77
C ARG A 146 1.57 2.20 -0.26
N LEU A 147 2.01 3.18 0.53
CA LEU A 147 2.07 3.09 1.99
C LEU A 147 0.69 2.83 2.59
N ALA A 148 -0.34 3.55 2.14
CA ALA A 148 -1.71 3.38 2.62
C ALA A 148 -2.31 1.99 2.34
N VAL A 149 -1.81 1.30 1.30
CA VAL A 149 -2.23 -0.06 0.94
C VAL A 149 -1.42 -1.13 1.67
N THR A 150 -0.10 -0.95 1.81
CA THR A 150 0.80 -1.96 2.42
C THR A 150 0.83 -1.88 3.94
N THR A 151 0.66 -0.68 4.51
CA THR A 151 0.73 -0.46 5.96
C THR A 151 -0.50 0.34 6.43
N PRO A 152 -1.66 -0.31 6.61
CA PRO A 152 -2.92 0.39 6.92
C PRO A 152 -2.89 1.21 8.21
N ASP A 153 -2.05 0.83 9.17
CA ASP A 153 -1.90 1.54 10.45
C ASP A 153 -1.18 2.89 10.30
N ASP A 154 -0.37 3.04 9.25
CA ASP A 154 0.40 4.26 8.95
C ASP A 154 -0.38 5.24 8.05
N LEU A 155 -1.70 5.07 7.92
CA LEU A 155 -2.54 5.92 7.05
C LEU A 155 -2.45 7.40 7.42
N ALA A 156 -2.36 7.72 8.71
CA ALA A 156 -2.21 9.10 9.17
C ALA A 156 -0.90 9.72 8.64
N ASP A 157 0.19 8.96 8.62
CA ASP A 157 1.47 9.41 8.08
C ASP A 157 1.42 9.52 6.55
N ALA A 158 0.79 8.57 5.85
CA ALA A 158 0.58 8.68 4.41
C ALA A 158 -0.18 9.96 4.02
N VAL A 159 -1.23 10.32 4.78
CA VAL A 159 -1.98 11.57 4.58
C VAL A 159 -1.15 12.79 4.99
N ARG A 160 -0.34 12.70 6.05
CA ARG A 160 0.55 13.78 6.50
C ARG A 160 1.54 14.15 5.40
N GLU A 161 2.20 13.16 4.81
CA GLU A 161 3.14 13.34 3.70
C GLU A 161 2.43 13.86 2.44
N LEU A 162 1.29 13.27 2.07
CA LEU A 162 0.53 13.68 0.88
C LEU A 162 0.07 15.14 0.91
N LEU A 163 -0.29 15.65 2.10
CA LEU A 163 -0.72 17.04 2.30
C LEU A 163 0.44 17.99 2.65
N GLY A 164 1.64 17.50 2.93
CA GLY A 164 2.66 18.27 3.63
C GLY A 164 2.11 18.90 4.92
N ALA A 165 1.26 18.16 5.65
CA ALA A 165 0.64 18.62 6.87
C ALA A 165 1.63 18.58 8.04
N GLU A 166 1.46 19.46 9.01
CA GLU A 166 2.30 19.46 10.22
C GLU A 166 1.86 18.35 11.18
N VAL A 167 0.56 18.06 11.22
CA VAL A 167 -0.01 17.00 12.05
C VAL A 167 -1.24 16.41 11.40
N VAL A 168 -1.39 15.09 11.52
CA VAL A 168 -2.60 14.35 11.19
C VAL A 168 -2.95 13.48 12.40
N THR A 169 -4.16 13.66 12.94
CA THR A 169 -4.64 12.89 14.09
C THR A 169 -5.81 12.00 13.70
N VAL A 170 -5.81 10.76 14.19
CA VAL A 170 -6.96 9.86 14.11
C VAL A 170 -7.90 10.17 15.29
N VAL A 171 -9.18 10.40 15.00
CA VAL A 171 -10.22 10.68 16.01
C VAL A 171 -11.48 9.87 15.70
N PRO A 172 -12.37 9.67 16.69
CA PRO A 172 -13.75 9.24 16.42
C PRO A 172 -14.43 10.16 15.42
N GLU A 173 -15.26 9.61 14.54
CA GLU A 173 -15.88 10.36 13.44
C GLU A 173 -16.82 11.47 13.94
N ASP A 174 -17.51 11.25 15.05
CA ASP A 174 -18.37 12.23 15.72
C ASP A 174 -17.60 13.39 16.35
N GLU A 175 -16.34 13.16 16.73
CA GLU A 175 -15.41 14.19 17.24
C GLU A 175 -14.68 14.94 16.10
N SER A 176 -14.81 14.49 14.85
CA SER A 176 -14.05 15.01 13.71
C SER A 176 -14.44 16.41 13.29
N ASN A 177 -15.65 16.88 13.62
CA ASN A 177 -16.18 18.21 13.32
C ASN A 177 -15.78 18.73 11.91
N PRO A 178 -16.34 18.16 10.83
CA PRO A 178 -15.89 18.44 9.46
C PRO A 178 -16.16 19.88 9.01
N GLY A 179 -17.12 20.58 9.62
CA GLY A 179 -17.44 21.98 9.30
C GLY A 179 -16.45 23.01 9.86
N ARG A 180 -15.51 22.60 10.73
CA ARG A 180 -14.48 23.50 11.28
C ARG A 180 -13.22 23.43 10.41
N ASP A 181 -13.05 24.38 9.50
CA ASP A 181 -11.93 24.42 8.55
C ASP A 181 -10.76 25.32 8.97
N GLU A 182 -10.93 26.14 10.02
CA GLU A 182 -9.91 27.09 10.52
C GLU A 182 -9.35 27.97 9.40
N ALA A 183 -10.23 28.54 8.57
CA ALA A 183 -9.86 29.33 7.39
C ALA A 183 -9.00 28.54 6.37
N GLY A 184 -9.26 27.23 6.27
CA GLY A 184 -8.56 26.31 5.36
C GLY A 184 -7.30 25.67 5.95
N HIS A 185 -6.90 26.00 7.18
CA HIS A 185 -5.74 25.41 7.85
C HIS A 185 -6.02 24.04 8.49
N ARG A 186 -7.28 23.60 8.48
CA ARG A 186 -7.73 22.32 9.00
C ARG A 186 -8.63 21.61 8.00
N ALA A 187 -8.44 20.30 7.85
CA ALA A 187 -9.33 19.44 7.08
C ALA A 187 -9.61 18.13 7.82
N ALA A 188 -10.82 17.61 7.67
CA ALA A 188 -11.23 16.33 8.25
C ALA A 188 -11.69 15.38 7.15
N PHE A 189 -11.30 14.11 7.23
CA PHE A 189 -11.59 13.08 6.25
C PHE A 189 -12.13 11.82 6.93
N ALA A 190 -13.27 11.31 6.48
CA ALA A 190 -13.83 10.05 6.98
C ALA A 190 -13.04 8.87 6.41
N VAL A 191 -12.62 7.93 7.27
CA VAL A 191 -11.86 6.73 6.87
C VAL A 191 -12.73 5.49 6.78
N GLY A 192 -13.93 5.54 7.38
CA GLY A 192 -14.77 4.37 7.66
C GLY A 192 -14.55 3.82 9.06
N ASP A 193 -15.37 2.84 9.45
CA ASP A 193 -15.35 2.21 10.79
C ASP A 193 -15.56 3.18 11.96
N GLY A 194 -16.24 4.31 11.74
CA GLY A 194 -16.48 5.33 12.77
C GLY A 194 -15.24 6.16 13.15
N ARG A 195 -14.21 6.20 12.30
CA ARG A 195 -12.98 6.99 12.49
C ARG A 195 -12.80 8.04 11.40
N ALA A 196 -12.12 9.12 11.76
CA ALA A 196 -11.73 10.20 10.86
C ALA A 196 -10.27 10.63 11.07
N LEU A 197 -9.67 11.18 10.02
CA LEU A 197 -8.37 11.85 10.05
C LEU A 197 -8.59 13.35 10.09
N VAL A 198 -7.87 14.05 10.96
CA VAL A 198 -7.89 15.51 11.05
C VAL A 198 -6.48 16.03 10.79
N ALA A 199 -6.29 16.67 9.64
CA ALA A 199 -5.04 17.29 9.22
C ALA A 199 -5.01 18.78 9.58
N ARG A 200 -3.83 19.28 9.98
CA ARG A 200 -3.60 20.71 10.24
C ARG A 200 -2.25 21.17 9.71
N ARG A 201 -2.22 22.41 9.20
CA ARG A 201 -1.00 23.07 8.69
C ARG A 201 -1.10 24.58 8.88
N ARG A 202 -0.14 25.19 9.54
CA ARG A 202 -0.19 26.62 9.91
C ARG A 202 0.36 27.54 8.82
N TRP A 203 1.39 27.11 8.11
CA TRP A 203 2.11 27.99 7.19
C TRP A 203 1.31 28.34 5.92
N ALA A 204 0.34 27.52 5.51
CA ALA A 204 -0.57 27.82 4.41
C ALA A 204 -1.87 26.99 4.49
N PRO A 205 -3.02 27.53 4.03
CA PRO A 205 -4.27 26.80 3.95
C PRO A 205 -4.16 25.65 2.92
N PHE A 206 -4.98 24.61 3.09
CA PHE A 206 -5.09 23.52 2.13
C PHE A 206 -5.90 23.96 0.91
N LEU A 207 -5.39 23.64 -0.28
CA LEU A 207 -6.11 23.80 -1.53
C LEU A 207 -7.10 22.66 -1.75
N HIS A 208 -8.19 22.96 -2.47
CA HIS A 208 -9.17 21.94 -2.86
C HIS A 208 -8.54 20.72 -3.55
N GLN A 209 -7.57 20.96 -4.43
CA GLN A 209 -6.82 19.90 -5.11
C GLN A 209 -5.91 19.08 -4.19
N GLU A 210 -5.42 19.63 -3.08
CA GLU A 210 -4.70 18.87 -2.05
C GLU A 210 -5.68 17.95 -1.31
N LEU A 211 -6.82 18.48 -0.90
CA LEU A 211 -7.88 17.72 -0.22
C LEU A 211 -8.42 16.59 -1.11
N ALA A 212 -8.65 16.87 -2.39
CA ALA A 212 -9.13 15.88 -3.36
C ALA A 212 -8.17 14.69 -3.55
N ARG A 213 -6.84 14.89 -3.38
CA ARG A 213 -5.87 13.78 -3.41
C ARG A 213 -6.07 12.85 -2.22
N VAL A 214 -6.40 13.36 -1.05
CA VAL A 214 -6.69 12.55 0.14
C VAL A 214 -8.00 11.78 -0.05
N ASP A 215 -9.05 12.43 -0.53
CA ASP A 215 -10.31 11.75 -0.84
C ASP A 215 -10.11 10.62 -1.85
N THR A 216 -9.31 10.87 -2.90
CA THR A 216 -8.96 9.85 -3.90
C THR A 216 -8.13 8.71 -3.30
N LEU A 217 -7.17 9.01 -2.43
CA LEU A 217 -6.38 8.01 -1.72
C LEU A 217 -7.26 7.11 -0.84
N LEU A 218 -8.18 7.70 -0.08
CA LEU A 218 -9.08 6.97 0.79
C LEU A 218 -10.07 6.11 -0.02
N ALA A 219 -10.59 6.63 -1.12
CA ALA A 219 -11.43 5.88 -2.06
C ALA A 219 -10.67 4.69 -2.67
N LEU A 220 -9.45 4.92 -3.20
CA LEU A 220 -8.60 3.87 -3.74
C LEU A 220 -8.33 2.76 -2.71
N ARG A 221 -8.01 3.14 -1.47
CA ARG A 221 -7.80 2.19 -0.38
C ARG A 221 -9.04 1.35 -0.12
N ALA A 222 -10.21 1.99 -0.02
CA ALA A 222 -11.49 1.28 0.18
C ALA A 222 -11.81 0.33 -0.98
N GLU A 223 -11.54 0.74 -2.22
CA GLU A 223 -11.71 -0.10 -3.41
C GLU A 223 -10.74 -1.27 -3.43
N VAL A 224 -9.48 -1.07 -3.07
CA VAL A 224 -8.47 -2.14 -2.96
C VAL A 224 -8.88 -3.15 -1.89
N SER A 225 -9.32 -2.69 -0.71
CA SER A 225 -9.85 -3.57 0.34
C SER A 225 -11.08 -4.35 -0.12
N THR A 226 -11.98 -3.71 -0.85
CA THR A 226 -13.19 -4.36 -1.41
C THR A 226 -12.83 -5.38 -2.48
N ASN A 227 -11.90 -5.07 -3.38
CA ASN A 227 -11.42 -5.98 -4.42
C ASN A 227 -10.69 -7.19 -3.81
N LEU A 228 -9.91 -6.97 -2.76
CA LEU A 228 -9.32 -8.04 -1.95
C LEU A 228 -10.36 -8.92 -1.26
N ALA A 229 -11.61 -8.47 -1.08
CA ALA A 229 -12.73 -9.29 -0.61
C ALA A 229 -13.56 -9.92 -1.76
N GLY A 230 -13.45 -9.41 -3.00
CA GLY A 230 -14.16 -9.94 -4.18
C GLY A 230 -13.60 -11.26 -4.72
N PRO A 231 -14.33 -11.98 -5.62
CA PRO A 231 -13.91 -13.29 -6.11
C PRO A 231 -12.51 -13.29 -6.74
N ALA A 232 -11.72 -14.33 -6.43
CA ALA A 232 -10.38 -14.55 -7.00
C ALA A 232 -10.34 -15.86 -7.77
N VAL A 233 -9.56 -15.90 -8.86
CA VAL A 233 -9.34 -17.12 -9.64
C VAL A 233 -7.99 -17.72 -9.29
N ALA A 234 -7.95 -19.05 -9.13
CA ALA A 234 -6.70 -19.80 -9.00
C ALA A 234 -6.72 -20.99 -9.95
N THR A 235 -5.57 -21.31 -10.53
CA THR A 235 -5.42 -22.50 -11.37
C THR A 235 -4.75 -23.60 -10.57
N CYS A 236 -5.39 -24.77 -10.53
CA CYS A 236 -4.83 -26.00 -9.97
C CYS A 236 -3.60 -26.48 -10.76
N ALA A 237 -2.84 -27.39 -10.17
CA ALA A 237 -1.69 -27.99 -10.85
C ALA A 237 -2.07 -28.83 -12.09
N ASP A 238 -3.28 -29.38 -12.10
CA ASP A 238 -3.87 -30.11 -13.23
C ASP A 238 -4.54 -29.21 -14.28
N GLY A 239 -4.54 -27.89 -14.08
CA GLY A 239 -5.15 -26.91 -14.98
C GLY A 239 -6.62 -26.59 -14.69
N ALA A 240 -7.26 -27.19 -13.68
CA ALA A 240 -8.62 -26.81 -13.30
C ALA A 240 -8.67 -25.36 -12.78
N GLU A 241 -9.69 -24.61 -13.16
CA GLU A 241 -9.91 -23.24 -12.68
C GLU A 241 -10.83 -23.23 -11.46
N LEU A 242 -10.38 -22.56 -10.41
CA LEU A 242 -11.07 -22.40 -9.14
C LEU A 242 -11.52 -20.97 -8.97
N VAL A 243 -12.72 -20.77 -8.43
CA VAL A 243 -13.20 -19.48 -7.95
C VAL A 243 -13.23 -19.48 -6.43
N LEU A 244 -12.41 -18.63 -5.83
CA LEU A 244 -12.38 -18.38 -4.39
C LEU A 244 -13.24 -17.14 -4.11
N ARG A 245 -14.23 -17.25 -3.24
CA ARG A 245 -15.09 -16.11 -2.89
C ARG A 245 -15.57 -16.21 -1.45
N ASP A 246 -16.00 -15.09 -0.90
CA ASP A 246 -16.68 -15.09 0.39
C ASP A 246 -17.91 -16.03 0.34
N ALA A 247 -18.06 -16.75 1.44
CA ALA A 247 -19.16 -17.66 1.65
C ALA A 247 -20.40 -16.86 2.03
N THR A 248 -21.55 -17.32 1.55
CA THR A 248 -22.86 -16.71 1.82
C THR A 248 -23.75 -17.72 2.52
N ALA A 249 -24.86 -17.26 3.12
CA ALA A 249 -25.86 -18.18 3.67
C ALA A 249 -26.44 -19.15 2.62
N GLY A 250 -26.39 -18.77 1.32
CA GLY A 250 -26.83 -19.61 0.21
C GLY A 250 -25.92 -20.82 -0.07
N ASP A 251 -24.71 -20.86 0.49
CA ASP A 251 -23.77 -21.97 0.31
C ASP A 251 -24.04 -23.15 1.28
N THR A 252 -25.10 -23.08 2.09
CA THR A 252 -25.41 -24.06 3.16
C THR A 252 -25.41 -25.49 2.63
N ASP A 253 -26.19 -25.77 1.57
CA ASP A 253 -26.32 -27.12 1.03
C ASP A 253 -25.02 -27.59 0.37
N ALA A 254 -24.33 -26.69 -0.35
CA ALA A 254 -23.06 -27.00 -0.99
C ALA A 254 -21.96 -27.35 0.02
N VAL A 255 -21.95 -26.69 1.19
CA VAL A 255 -21.01 -27.00 2.26
C VAL A 255 -21.37 -28.30 2.97
N ILE A 256 -22.65 -28.64 3.11
CA ILE A 256 -23.04 -29.96 3.61
C ILE A 256 -22.53 -31.05 2.65
N LEU A 257 -22.75 -30.90 1.34
CA LEU A 257 -22.25 -31.82 0.32
C LEU A 257 -20.72 -31.95 0.34
N LEU A 258 -19.99 -30.83 0.48
CA LEU A 258 -18.54 -30.86 0.68
C LEU A 258 -18.13 -31.77 1.85
N HIS A 259 -18.85 -31.72 2.96
CA HIS A 259 -18.55 -32.56 4.13
C HIS A 259 -18.86 -34.03 3.88
N GLU A 260 -19.91 -34.34 3.12
CA GLU A 260 -20.27 -35.70 2.74
C GLU A 260 -19.23 -36.33 1.80
N HIS A 261 -18.60 -35.54 0.93
CA HIS A 261 -17.53 -35.99 0.05
C HIS A 261 -16.17 -36.16 0.76
N CYS A 262 -15.97 -35.47 1.89
CA CYS A 262 -14.73 -35.58 2.66
C CYS A 262 -14.63 -36.93 3.40
N SER A 263 -13.44 -37.52 3.39
CA SER A 263 -13.19 -38.73 4.18
C SER A 263 -13.29 -38.46 5.69
N PRO A 264 -13.61 -39.47 6.51
CA PRO A 264 -13.60 -39.33 7.97
C PRO A 264 -12.26 -38.82 8.51
N SER A 265 -11.15 -39.19 7.86
CA SER A 265 -9.82 -38.71 8.23
C SER A 265 -9.63 -37.21 7.98
N THR A 266 -10.14 -36.71 6.84
CA THR A 266 -10.10 -35.28 6.49
C THR A 266 -10.94 -34.46 7.45
N LEU A 267 -12.14 -34.92 7.80
CA LEU A 267 -12.99 -34.26 8.78
C LEU A 267 -12.40 -34.31 10.20
N ALA A 268 -11.84 -35.45 10.61
CA ALA A 268 -11.21 -35.57 11.92
C ALA A 268 -10.02 -34.61 12.10
N ARG A 269 -9.20 -34.40 11.05
CA ARG A 269 -8.15 -33.37 11.06
C ARG A 269 -8.71 -31.97 11.18
N ARG A 270 -9.82 -31.67 10.50
CA ARG A 270 -10.47 -30.35 10.49
C ARG A 270 -11.09 -29.96 11.82
N TYR A 271 -11.66 -30.93 12.54
CA TYR A 271 -12.49 -30.70 13.72
C TYR A 271 -11.88 -31.26 15.02
N ARG A 272 -10.72 -31.92 14.94
CA ARG A 272 -10.00 -32.54 16.06
C ARG A 272 -10.90 -33.50 16.86
N GLY A 273 -11.69 -34.31 16.16
CA GLY A 273 -12.63 -35.26 16.77
C GLY A 273 -13.53 -35.94 15.74
N SER A 274 -14.40 -36.84 16.19
CA SER A 274 -15.44 -37.43 15.33
C SER A 274 -16.49 -36.38 14.99
N THR A 275 -16.67 -36.12 13.71
CA THR A 275 -17.81 -35.36 13.21
C THR A 275 -18.90 -36.31 12.74
N GLY A 276 -20.08 -36.21 13.34
CA GLY A 276 -21.30 -36.72 12.73
C GLY A 276 -21.69 -35.90 11.48
N VAL A 277 -22.84 -36.23 10.90
CA VAL A 277 -23.43 -35.49 9.76
C VAL A 277 -23.56 -34.00 10.09
N LEU A 278 -23.13 -33.14 9.17
CA LEU A 278 -23.19 -31.69 9.34
C LEU A 278 -24.65 -31.21 9.26
N SER A 279 -25.18 -30.67 10.36
CA SER A 279 -26.53 -30.11 10.35
C SER A 279 -26.59 -28.77 9.60
N PRO A 280 -27.73 -28.38 9.00
CA PRO A 280 -27.89 -27.08 8.32
C PRO A 280 -27.64 -25.88 9.23
N ARG A 281 -27.97 -26.00 10.52
CA ARG A 281 -27.65 -24.97 11.51
C ARG A 281 -26.14 -24.82 11.66
N ARG A 282 -25.43 -25.93 11.80
CA ARG A 282 -23.98 -25.92 11.96
C ARG A 282 -23.27 -25.44 10.69
N ALA A 283 -23.77 -25.81 9.52
CA ALA A 283 -23.28 -25.29 8.24
C ALA A 283 -23.41 -23.77 8.16
N ARG A 284 -24.55 -23.18 8.53
CA ARG A 284 -24.73 -21.72 8.58
C ARG A 284 -23.77 -21.05 9.58
N GLU A 285 -23.54 -21.65 10.74
CA GLU A 285 -22.54 -21.16 11.70
C GLU A 285 -21.11 -21.21 11.15
N LEU A 286 -20.79 -22.18 10.29
CA LEU A 286 -19.51 -22.22 9.58
C LEU A 286 -19.43 -21.14 8.50
N LEU A 287 -20.53 -20.79 7.85
CA LEU A 287 -20.54 -19.79 6.77
C LEU A 287 -20.52 -18.35 7.30
N SER A 288 -21.03 -18.13 8.51
CA SER A 288 -21.07 -16.81 9.16
C SER A 288 -20.49 -16.89 10.59
N PRO A 289 -19.16 -16.97 10.74
CA PRO A 289 -18.54 -16.98 12.07
C PRO A 289 -18.63 -15.59 12.72
N ALA A 290 -18.90 -15.55 14.03
CA ALA A 290 -19.16 -14.29 14.76
C ALA A 290 -18.00 -13.27 14.74
N HIS A 291 -16.75 -13.75 14.64
CA HIS A 291 -15.55 -12.91 14.63
C HIS A 291 -14.63 -13.30 13.46
N GLY A 292 -15.19 -13.53 12.28
CA GLY A 292 -14.38 -14.03 11.18
C GLY A 292 -15.02 -13.89 9.80
N THR A 293 -14.36 -14.49 8.82
CA THR A 293 -14.94 -14.70 7.49
C THR A 293 -14.70 -16.13 7.02
N SER A 294 -15.55 -16.58 6.10
CA SER A 294 -15.46 -17.88 5.45
C SER A 294 -15.32 -17.68 3.94
N VAL A 295 -14.41 -18.42 3.34
CA VAL A 295 -14.15 -18.43 1.89
C VAL A 295 -14.44 -19.83 1.37
N VAL A 296 -15.28 -19.92 0.34
CA VAL A 296 -15.52 -21.17 -0.39
C VAL A 296 -14.68 -21.19 -1.67
N VAL A 297 -14.25 -22.39 -2.05
CA VAL A 297 -13.61 -22.62 -3.35
C VAL A 297 -14.58 -23.40 -4.21
N VAL A 298 -14.87 -22.86 -5.39
CA VAL A 298 -15.80 -23.44 -6.36
C VAL A 298 -15.03 -23.89 -7.59
N CYS A 299 -15.23 -25.14 -8.01
CA CYS A 299 -14.85 -25.60 -9.34
C CYS A 299 -16.12 -25.87 -10.15
N GLY A 300 -16.33 -25.12 -11.24
CA GLY A 300 -17.59 -25.14 -11.98
C GLY A 300 -18.77 -24.70 -11.11
N ARG A 301 -19.54 -25.67 -10.58
CA ARG A 301 -20.69 -25.43 -9.70
C ARG A 301 -20.55 -26.05 -8.30
N GLU A 302 -19.47 -26.78 -8.07
CA GLU A 302 -19.28 -27.57 -6.85
C GLU A 302 -18.34 -26.83 -5.90
N VAL A 303 -18.72 -26.79 -4.62
CA VAL A 303 -17.84 -26.29 -3.56
C VAL A 303 -16.89 -27.43 -3.17
N VAL A 304 -15.61 -27.25 -3.46
CA VAL A 304 -14.57 -28.28 -3.30
C VAL A 304 -13.68 -28.05 -2.07
N ALA A 305 -13.77 -26.86 -1.46
CA ALA A 305 -13.07 -26.53 -0.24
C ALA A 305 -13.72 -25.35 0.51
N LEU A 306 -13.45 -25.28 1.80
CA LEU A 306 -13.88 -24.23 2.73
C LEU A 306 -12.69 -23.79 3.58
N GLY A 307 -12.42 -22.49 3.60
CA GLY A 307 -11.47 -21.85 4.50
C GLY A 307 -12.17 -20.89 5.45
N GLN A 308 -11.70 -20.79 6.68
CA GLN A 308 -12.17 -19.81 7.66
C GLN A 308 -11.00 -19.04 8.23
N LEU A 309 -11.17 -17.73 8.39
CA LEU A 309 -10.31 -16.86 9.19
C LEU A 309 -11.12 -16.40 10.40
N ILE A 310 -10.69 -16.75 11.60
CA ILE A 310 -11.40 -16.47 12.85
C ILE A 310 -10.49 -15.62 13.73
N ALA A 311 -10.85 -14.37 13.96
CA ALA A 311 -10.18 -13.50 14.90
C ALA A 311 -10.73 -13.71 16.33
N ALA A 312 -9.83 -13.65 17.31
CA ALA A 312 -10.21 -13.57 18.72
C ALA A 312 -9.42 -12.42 19.37
N ALA A 313 -10.05 -11.72 20.30
CA ALA A 313 -9.45 -10.55 20.93
C ALA A 313 -8.13 -10.91 21.63
N GLY A 314 -7.06 -10.16 21.32
CA GLY A 314 -5.75 -10.33 21.95
C GLY A 314 -4.93 -11.52 21.45
N THR A 315 -5.34 -12.21 20.38
CA THR A 315 -4.59 -13.33 19.78
C THR A 315 -4.52 -13.20 18.25
N PRO A 316 -3.45 -13.71 17.59
CA PRO A 316 -3.41 -13.78 16.14
C PRO A 316 -4.64 -14.53 15.58
N PRO A 317 -5.21 -14.09 14.45
CA PRO A 317 -6.35 -14.77 13.84
C PRO A 317 -6.00 -16.21 13.43
N GLU A 318 -6.97 -17.10 13.56
CA GLU A 318 -6.84 -18.51 13.27
C GLU A 318 -7.36 -18.84 11.87
N VAL A 319 -6.55 -19.53 11.08
CA VAL A 319 -6.93 -20.10 9.78
C VAL A 319 -7.24 -21.58 9.91
N ARG A 320 -8.42 -21.99 9.43
CA ARG A 320 -8.84 -23.39 9.35
C ARG A 320 -9.28 -23.75 7.94
N LEU A 321 -8.71 -24.80 7.37
CA LEU A 321 -8.96 -25.22 5.99
C LEU A 321 -9.56 -26.62 5.94
N LEU A 322 -10.56 -26.81 5.08
CA LEU A 322 -11.11 -28.09 4.67
C LEU A 322 -11.03 -28.17 3.15
N VAL A 323 -10.38 -29.21 2.62
CA VAL A 323 -10.27 -29.45 1.18
C VAL A 323 -10.72 -30.89 0.93
N GLU A 324 -11.66 -31.09 0.01
CA GLU A 324 -12.12 -32.41 -0.40
C GLU A 324 -10.95 -33.27 -0.86
N ASP A 325 -10.95 -34.56 -0.48
CA ASP A 325 -9.83 -35.48 -0.66
C ASP A 325 -9.31 -35.54 -2.12
N GLY A 326 -10.20 -35.52 -3.12
CA GLY A 326 -9.84 -35.53 -4.54
C GLY A 326 -9.13 -34.25 -5.03
N TRP A 327 -9.29 -33.15 -4.30
CA TRP A 327 -8.73 -31.83 -4.60
C TRP A 327 -7.47 -31.51 -3.79
N GLN A 328 -7.11 -32.38 -2.84
CA GLN A 328 -5.89 -32.22 -2.04
C GLN A 328 -4.63 -32.38 -2.90
N ARG A 329 -3.55 -31.74 -2.47
CA ARG A 329 -2.25 -31.71 -3.17
C ARG A 329 -2.30 -31.12 -4.60
N ASN A 330 -3.41 -30.50 -4.99
CA ASN A 330 -3.61 -29.84 -6.29
C ASN A 330 -3.55 -28.30 -6.21
N GLY A 331 -3.01 -27.75 -5.12
CA GLY A 331 -2.86 -26.30 -4.93
C GLY A 331 -4.05 -25.58 -4.28
N VAL A 332 -5.19 -26.24 -4.09
CA VAL A 332 -6.40 -25.65 -3.48
C VAL A 332 -6.13 -25.08 -2.08
N GLY A 333 -5.50 -25.86 -1.19
CA GLY A 333 -5.16 -25.41 0.16
C GLY A 333 -4.19 -24.22 0.17
N THR A 334 -3.24 -24.18 -0.77
CA THR A 334 -2.32 -23.05 -0.95
C THR A 334 -3.06 -21.80 -1.41
N ALA A 335 -3.99 -21.93 -2.36
CA ALA A 335 -4.81 -20.82 -2.85
C ALA A 335 -5.68 -20.23 -1.73
N LEU A 336 -6.33 -21.10 -0.94
CA LEU A 336 -7.11 -20.69 0.23
C LEU A 336 -6.24 -19.97 1.27
N LEU A 337 -5.10 -20.56 1.64
CA LEU A 337 -4.24 -19.97 2.65
C LEU A 337 -3.72 -18.59 2.20
N ARG A 338 -3.28 -18.47 0.94
CA ARG A 338 -2.85 -17.18 0.38
C ARG A 338 -3.97 -16.14 0.44
N ARG A 339 -5.18 -16.53 0.06
CA ARG A 339 -6.35 -15.64 0.07
C ARG A 339 -6.72 -15.19 1.49
N LEU A 340 -6.81 -16.11 2.44
CA LEU A 340 -7.14 -15.79 3.83
C LEU A 340 -6.04 -14.95 4.50
N SER A 341 -4.78 -15.16 4.11
CA SER A 341 -3.65 -14.35 4.58
C SER A 341 -3.73 -12.91 4.07
N ALA A 342 -4.07 -12.71 2.80
CA ALA A 342 -4.32 -11.38 2.24
C ALA A 342 -5.52 -10.68 2.92
N LEU A 343 -6.58 -11.42 3.23
CA LEU A 343 -7.73 -10.92 3.99
C LEU A 343 -7.42 -10.62 5.46
N ALA A 344 -6.43 -11.30 6.05
CA ALA A 344 -5.96 -11.00 7.40
C ALA A 344 -5.10 -9.73 7.40
N ALA A 345 -4.16 -9.62 6.45
CA ALA A 345 -3.31 -8.45 6.29
C ALA A 345 -4.12 -7.17 6.01
N SER A 346 -5.15 -7.26 5.16
CA SER A 346 -6.04 -6.12 4.88
C SER A 346 -6.85 -5.65 6.09
N ARG A 347 -6.95 -6.47 7.14
CA ARG A 347 -7.58 -6.15 8.43
C ARG A 347 -6.59 -5.69 9.50
N GLY A 348 -5.33 -5.45 9.14
CA GLY A 348 -4.28 -4.97 10.05
C GLY A 348 -3.62 -6.06 10.89
N HIS A 349 -3.73 -7.33 10.50
CA HIS A 349 -2.99 -8.40 11.18
C HIS A 349 -1.58 -8.54 10.57
N ASP A 350 -0.55 -8.57 11.41
CA ASP A 350 0.84 -8.83 11.02
C ASP A 350 1.20 -10.33 11.06
N GLU A 351 0.38 -11.14 11.73
CA GLU A 351 0.62 -12.57 11.92
C GLU A 351 -0.69 -13.35 11.97
N LEU A 352 -0.64 -14.66 11.71
CA LEU A 352 -1.76 -15.56 11.92
C LEU A 352 -1.30 -16.94 12.40
N VAL A 353 -2.25 -17.74 12.90
CA VAL A 353 -2.02 -19.15 13.24
C VAL A 353 -2.82 -20.07 12.34
N VAL A 354 -2.18 -21.05 11.73
CA VAL A 354 -2.81 -22.05 10.84
C VAL A 354 -3.03 -23.34 11.61
N ALA A 355 -4.27 -23.84 11.65
CA ALA A 355 -4.55 -25.16 12.22
C ALA A 355 -3.87 -26.25 11.36
N THR A 356 -3.01 -27.07 11.97
CA THR A 356 -2.21 -28.07 11.24
C THR A 356 -2.97 -29.37 10.98
N GLY A 357 -4.09 -29.59 11.67
CA GLY A 357 -4.83 -30.84 11.60
C GLY A 357 -4.00 -32.08 11.99
N GLY A 358 -2.95 -31.88 12.80
CA GLY A 358 -2.03 -32.95 13.23
C GLY A 358 -0.83 -33.18 12.30
N ASP A 359 -0.68 -32.43 11.20
CA ASP A 359 0.47 -32.51 10.30
C ASP A 359 1.08 -31.12 10.07
N ALA A 360 1.97 -30.71 10.98
CA ALA A 360 2.66 -29.42 10.90
C ALA A 360 3.54 -29.30 9.64
N ALA A 361 4.05 -30.40 9.11
CA ALA A 361 4.89 -30.39 7.91
C ALA A 361 4.08 -30.08 6.64
N VAL A 362 2.85 -30.61 6.52
CA VAL A 362 1.92 -30.24 5.44
C VAL A 362 1.51 -28.77 5.55
N ALA A 363 1.17 -28.30 6.76
CA ALA A 363 0.83 -26.90 6.99
C ALA A 363 1.99 -25.98 6.63
N GLY A 364 3.22 -26.31 7.05
CA GLY A 364 4.43 -25.56 6.74
C GLY A 364 4.70 -25.46 5.24
N ARG A 365 4.66 -26.59 4.51
CA ARG A 365 4.81 -26.57 3.04
C ARG A 365 3.72 -25.76 2.36
N THR A 366 2.51 -25.76 2.90
CA THR A 366 1.38 -24.99 2.35
C THR A 366 1.62 -23.50 2.57
N ALA A 367 2.07 -23.10 3.76
CA ALA A 367 2.46 -21.72 4.08
C ALA A 367 3.59 -21.21 3.19
N THR A 368 4.69 -21.97 3.07
CA THR A 368 5.81 -21.59 2.20
C THR A 368 5.39 -21.42 0.75
N ARG A 369 4.56 -22.32 0.21
CA ARG A 369 4.02 -22.19 -1.16
C ARG A 369 3.02 -21.04 -1.31
N ALA A 370 2.38 -20.63 -0.21
CA ALA A 370 1.53 -19.44 -0.20
C ALA A 370 2.35 -18.14 -0.19
N GLY A 371 3.67 -18.22 0.02
CA GLY A 371 4.56 -17.06 0.12
C GLY A 371 4.72 -16.54 1.55
N LEU A 372 4.35 -17.34 2.55
CA LEU A 372 4.34 -16.96 3.96
C LEU A 372 5.58 -17.50 4.67
N GLU A 373 6.09 -16.71 5.61
CA GLU A 373 7.19 -17.09 6.48
C GLU A 373 6.66 -17.78 7.75
N VAL A 374 7.24 -18.92 8.10
CA VAL A 374 6.91 -19.64 9.34
C VAL A 374 7.72 -19.04 10.47
N VAL A 375 7.05 -18.60 11.54
CA VAL A 375 7.68 -17.94 12.70
C VAL A 375 7.94 -18.94 13.81
N GLU A 376 9.14 -18.87 14.41
CA GLU A 376 9.51 -19.65 15.58
C GLU A 376 9.34 -18.84 16.90
N PRO A 377 8.93 -19.47 18.02
CA PRO A 377 8.53 -20.88 18.13
C PRO A 377 7.16 -21.14 17.50
N ALA A 378 6.99 -22.36 16.95
CA ALA A 378 5.68 -22.84 16.52
C ALA A 378 4.61 -22.61 17.60
N ALA A 379 3.39 -22.25 17.18
CA ALA A 379 2.27 -22.11 18.10
C ALA A 379 1.97 -23.43 18.83
N ALA A 380 1.31 -23.36 19.99
CA ALA A 380 0.96 -24.52 20.82
C ALA A 380 0.30 -25.68 20.03
N ASP A 381 0.38 -26.89 20.56
CA ASP A 381 0.02 -28.16 19.89
C ASP A 381 -1.15 -28.06 18.89
N GLY A 382 -0.82 -28.29 17.61
CA GLY A 382 -1.77 -28.32 16.50
C GLY A 382 -1.90 -27.02 15.69
N TYR A 383 -1.04 -26.02 15.95
CA TYR A 383 -1.00 -24.75 15.22
C TYR A 383 0.38 -24.41 14.67
N LEU A 384 0.41 -23.69 13.54
CA LEU A 384 1.62 -23.15 12.94
C LEU A 384 1.50 -21.62 12.92
N ARG A 385 2.48 -20.90 13.47
CA ARG A 385 2.52 -19.44 13.41
C ARG A 385 3.18 -18.99 12.11
N VAL A 386 2.58 -18.04 11.41
CA VAL A 386 3.13 -17.47 10.18
C VAL A 386 3.05 -15.96 10.20
N ALA A 387 4.09 -15.31 9.67
CA ALA A 387 4.14 -13.88 9.47
C ALA A 387 3.46 -13.51 8.15
N LEU A 388 2.78 -12.37 8.16
CA LEU A 388 2.17 -11.77 6.97
C LEU A 388 3.15 -10.75 6.40
N SER A 389 3.48 -10.89 5.13
CA SER A 389 4.32 -9.94 4.41
C SER A 389 3.58 -8.60 4.32
N ARG A 390 4.21 -7.51 4.81
CA ARG A 390 3.73 -6.14 4.62
C ARG A 390 3.91 -5.66 3.19
#